data_AF-A0A1A0Q882-F1
#
_entry.id   AF-A0A1A0Q882-F1
#
_cell.length_a   1.000
_cell.length_b   1.000
_cell.length_c   1.000
_cell.angle_alpha   90.00
_cell.angle_beta   90.00
_cell.angle_gamma   90.00
#
_symmetry.space_group_name_H-M   'P 1'
#
loop_
_entity.id
_entity.type
_entity.pdbx_description
1 polymer ?
#
loop_
_entity_poly.entity_id
_entity_poly.type
_entity_poly.pdbx_seq_one_letter_code
_entity_poly.pdbx_strand_id
1 'polypeptide(L)'
;MTLGAGDLRLAGAAPNGQHFMVAPRKVWTVSASRAVLRGEDLGPIGRLKEQARLADFRPPQTGICVIGTGHFENFDEAVHIAAGETALIG
;
A
#
# COMPACT_ATOMS: atom_id res chain seq x y z
N MET A 1 -7.21 18.84 6.69
CA MET A 1 -7.62 17.49 6.24
C MET A 1 -6.42 16.56 6.34
N THR A 2 -6.61 15.37 6.91
CA THR A 2 -5.55 14.54 7.53
C THR A 2 -4.71 13.71 6.55
N LEU A 3 -4.35 14.24 5.36
CA LEU A 3 -3.42 13.72 4.31
C LEU A 3 -4.06 13.57 2.91
N GLY A 4 -5.35 13.27 2.77
CA GLY A 4 -5.96 13.07 1.45
C GLY A 4 -5.61 11.72 0.78
N ALA A 5 -4.96 10.82 1.52
CA ALA A 5 -4.47 9.53 1.01
C ALA A 5 -5.53 8.42 0.89
N GLY A 6 -6.80 8.71 1.15
CA GLY A 6 -7.86 7.70 1.25
C GLY A 6 -7.86 7.04 2.63
N ASP A 7 -8.50 5.88 2.73
CA ASP A 7 -8.54 5.12 3.98
C ASP A 7 -7.23 4.34 4.13
N LEU A 8 -6.43 4.71 5.13
CA LEU A 8 -5.21 3.99 5.48
C LEU A 8 -5.52 2.96 6.56
N ARG A 9 -5.40 1.67 6.23
CA ARG A 9 -5.55 0.60 7.20
C ARG A 9 -4.20 0.24 7.81
N LEU A 10 -4.09 0.42 9.13
CA LEU A 10 -2.86 0.18 9.88
C LEU A 10 -2.76 -1.23 10.47
N ALA A 11 -3.82 -2.04 10.38
CA ALA A 11 -3.80 -3.44 10.81
C ALA A 11 -4.86 -4.25 10.06
N GLY A 12 -4.65 -5.56 9.95
CA GLY A 12 -5.58 -6.50 9.31
C GLY A 12 -4.86 -7.74 8.80
N ALA A 13 -5.54 -8.56 7.98
CA ALA A 13 -4.93 -9.68 7.29
C ALA A 13 -4.33 -9.27 5.92
N ALA A 14 -3.10 -9.67 5.65
CA ALA A 14 -2.51 -9.63 4.33
C ALA A 14 -3.12 -10.73 3.43
N PRO A 15 -2.96 -10.65 2.09
CA PRO A 15 -3.52 -11.63 1.17
C PRO A 15 -3.12 -13.09 1.42
N ASN A 16 -1.99 -13.32 2.08
CA ASN A 16 -1.51 -14.65 2.42
C ASN A 16 -2.03 -15.19 3.76
N GLY A 17 -2.91 -14.45 4.43
CA GLY A 17 -3.51 -14.82 5.72
C GLY A 17 -2.81 -14.21 6.94
N GLN A 18 -1.54 -13.77 6.82
CA GLN A 18 -0.82 -13.23 7.98
C GLN A 18 -1.42 -11.90 8.45
N HIS A 19 -1.67 -11.77 9.74
CA HIS A 19 -2.01 -10.51 10.37
C HIS A 19 -0.80 -9.57 10.40
N PHE A 20 -1.07 -8.30 10.10
CA PHE A 20 -0.10 -7.22 10.18
C PHE A 20 -0.59 -6.08 11.05
N MET A 21 0.36 -5.32 11.59
CA MET A 21 0.16 -4.03 12.23
C MET A 21 1.25 -3.06 11.80
N VAL A 22 0.89 -1.80 11.57
CA VAL A 22 1.79 -0.69 11.27
C VAL A 22 1.58 0.37 12.35
N ALA A 23 2.66 0.76 13.00
CA ALA A 23 2.69 1.87 13.95
C ALA A 23 3.46 3.05 13.30
N PRO A 24 2.76 3.94 12.57
CA PRO A 24 3.40 5.08 11.93
C PRO A 24 3.86 6.10 12.98
N ARG A 25 5.09 6.60 12.84
CA ARG A 25 5.61 7.72 13.63
C ARG A 25 5.51 9.05 12.89
N LYS A 26 5.69 9.03 11.57
CA LYS A 26 5.53 10.19 10.68
C LYS A 26 4.95 9.74 9.35
N VAL A 27 4.07 10.56 8.79
CA VAL A 27 3.43 10.32 7.50
C VAL A 27 3.39 11.62 6.71
N TRP A 28 3.77 11.56 5.43
CA TRP A 28 3.68 12.66 4.48
C TRP A 28 2.97 12.18 3.22
N THR A 29 2.23 13.07 2.57
CA THR A 29 1.71 12.84 1.23
C THR A 29 2.62 13.44 0.18
N VAL A 30 2.71 12.76 -0.96
CA VAL A 30 3.27 13.32 -2.18
C VAL A 30 2.34 14.42 -2.66
N SER A 31 2.86 15.65 -2.74
CA SER A 31 2.10 16.82 -3.16
C SER A 31 1.99 16.94 -4.68
N ALA A 32 2.97 16.42 -5.41
CA ALA A 32 3.00 16.41 -6.86
C ALA A 32 3.84 15.22 -7.36
N SER A 33 3.44 14.63 -8.48
CA SER A 33 4.22 13.63 -9.20
C SER A 33 4.07 13.83 -10.71
N ARG A 34 5.00 13.28 -11.48
CA ARG A 34 4.91 13.23 -12.93
C ARG A 34 5.15 11.79 -13.38
N ALA A 35 4.26 11.26 -14.21
CA ALA A 35 4.37 9.92 -14.77
C ALA A 35 4.32 10.02 -16.30
N VAL A 36 5.28 9.39 -16.97
CA VAL A 36 5.38 9.42 -18.43
C VAL A 36 5.46 7.99 -18.95
N LEU A 37 4.61 7.63 -19.92
CA LEU A 37 4.63 6.32 -20.56
C LEU A 37 4.74 6.52 -22.08
N ARG A 38 5.79 5.94 -22.69
CA ARG A 38 6.06 6.07 -24.13
C ARG A 38 6.10 7.53 -24.62
N GLY A 39 6.61 8.42 -23.77
CA GLY A 39 6.72 9.86 -24.05
C GLY A 39 5.48 10.67 -23.70
N GLU A 40 4.35 10.03 -23.37
CA GLU A 40 3.10 10.70 -23.02
C GLU A 40 2.99 10.95 -21.51
N ASP A 41 2.70 12.19 -21.11
CA ASP A 41 2.42 12.54 -19.71
C ASP A 41 1.04 11.99 -19.30
N LEU A 42 1.01 11.15 -18.28
CA LEU A 42 -0.20 10.50 -17.80
C LEU A 42 -1.09 11.44 -16.96
N GLY A 43 -0.63 12.68 -16.73
CA GLY A 43 -1.38 13.72 -16.05
C GLY A 43 -1.23 13.69 -14.52
N PRO A 44 -2.11 14.44 -13.82
CA PRO A 44 -2.02 14.58 -12.37
C PRO A 44 -2.37 13.30 -11.63
N ILE A 45 -1.97 13.20 -10.36
CA ILE A 45 -2.36 12.11 -9.46
C ILE A 45 -3.89 12.03 -9.40
N GLY A 46 -4.45 10.95 -9.93
CA GLY A 46 -5.87 10.64 -9.89
C GLY A 46 -6.21 9.63 -8.79
N ARG A 47 -7.39 9.77 -8.19
CA ARG A 47 -7.95 8.76 -7.28
C ARG A 47 -8.79 7.76 -8.08
N LEU A 48 -8.68 6.49 -7.73
CA LEU A 48 -9.59 5.45 -8.22
C LEU A 48 -11.01 5.72 -7.69
N LYS A 49 -12.03 5.44 -8.54
CA LYS A 49 -13.44 5.54 -8.15
C LYS A 49 -13.75 4.69 -6.92
N GLU A 50 -13.16 3.50 -6.87
CA GLU A 50 -13.16 2.60 -5.73
C GLU A 50 -11.72 2.37 -5.30
N GLN A 51 -11.41 2.55 -4.02
CA GLN A 51 -10.06 2.33 -3.51
C GLN A 51 -9.73 0.84 -3.58
N ALA A 52 -8.61 0.52 -4.24
CA ALA A 52 -8.10 -0.83 -4.33
C ALA A 52 -7.94 -1.47 -2.94
N ARG A 53 -8.09 -2.78 -2.87
CA ARG A 53 -8.00 -3.57 -1.65
C ARG A 53 -7.30 -4.89 -1.94
N LEU A 54 -6.36 -5.25 -1.06
CA LEU A 54 -5.65 -6.52 -1.05
C LEU A 54 -5.92 -7.18 0.30
N ALA A 55 -6.90 -8.09 0.36
CA ALA A 55 -7.48 -8.59 1.61
C ALA A 55 -7.93 -7.44 2.53
N ASP A 56 -7.28 -7.23 3.67
CA ASP A 56 -7.56 -6.08 4.53
C ASP A 56 -6.67 -4.88 4.28
N PHE A 57 -5.57 -5.05 3.56
CA PHE A 57 -4.68 -3.97 3.18
C PHE A 57 -5.37 -3.06 2.14
N ARG A 58 -5.38 -1.75 2.43
CA ARG A 58 -5.88 -0.73 1.51
C ARG A 58 -4.71 0.15 1.09
N PRO A 59 -4.17 -0.05 -0.14
CA PRO A 59 -3.16 0.84 -0.68
C PRO A 59 -3.65 2.30 -0.67
N PRO A 60 -2.78 3.27 -0.34
CA PRO A 60 -3.09 4.69 -0.44
C PRO A 60 -3.53 5.11 -1.85
N GLN A 61 -4.47 6.04 -1.95
CA GLN A 61 -4.98 6.64 -3.19
C GLN A 61 -4.06 7.74 -3.77
N THR A 62 -2.89 7.94 -3.17
CA THR A 62 -1.84 8.88 -3.59
C THR A 62 -0.49 8.36 -3.09
N GLY A 63 0.61 8.89 -3.60
CA GLY A 63 1.92 8.59 -3.04
C GLY A 63 2.00 9.05 -1.58
N ILE A 64 2.53 8.20 -0.70
CA ILE A 64 2.83 8.57 0.69
C ILE A 64 4.24 8.12 1.07
N CYS A 65 4.84 8.84 2.00
CA CYS A 65 6.05 8.42 2.70
C CYS A 65 5.69 8.16 4.16
N VAL A 66 6.09 7.01 4.69
CA VAL A 66 5.82 6.60 6.07
C VAL A 66 7.13 6.24 6.74
N ILE A 67 7.36 6.78 7.94
CA ILE A 67 8.39 6.32 8.86
C ILE A 67 7.69 5.77 10.08
N GLY A 68 7.98 4.52 10.44
CA GLY A 68 7.33 3.82 11.53
C GLY A 68 7.86 2.40 11.68
N THR A 69 7.16 1.60 12.46
CA THR A 69 7.40 0.16 12.57
C THR A 69 6.25 -0.61 11.94
N GLY A 70 6.56 -1.77 11.39
CA GLY A 70 5.59 -2.74 10.93
C GLY A 70 5.89 -4.09 11.58
N HIS A 71 4.85 -4.84 11.90
CA HIS A 71 4.96 -6.20 12.39
C HIS A 71 4.00 -7.09 11.61
N PHE A 72 4.47 -8.27 11.25
CA PHE A 72 3.66 -9.38 10.79
C PHE A 72 3.72 -10.46 11.86
N GLU A 73 2.61 -11.16 12.07
CA GLU A 73 2.66 -12.39 12.84
C GLU A 73 3.60 -13.41 12.18
N ASN A 74 4.10 -14.36 12.98
CA ASN A 74 5.02 -15.37 12.47
C ASN A 74 4.36 -16.19 11.36
N PHE A 75 5.15 -16.53 10.34
CA PHE A 75 4.69 -17.42 9.28
C PHE A 75 4.42 -18.82 9.83
N ASP A 76 3.38 -19.46 9.30
CA ASP A 76 2.89 -20.78 9.68
C ASP A 76 2.31 -21.41 8.42
N GLU A 77 2.99 -22.42 7.88
CA GLU A 77 2.62 -23.08 6.62
C GLU A 77 1.27 -23.81 6.68
N ALA A 78 0.76 -24.13 7.87
CA ALA A 78 -0.53 -24.80 8.03
C ALA A 78 -1.72 -23.86 7.74
N VAL A 79 -1.52 -22.55 7.89
CA VAL A 79 -2.59 -21.54 7.79
C VAL A 79 -2.26 -20.41 6.81
N HIS A 80 -0.99 -20.24 6.43
CA HIS A 80 -0.53 -19.16 5.57
C HIS A 80 -0.07 -19.66 4.21
N ILE A 81 -0.32 -18.83 3.20
CA ILE A 81 0.16 -19.07 1.83
C ILE A 81 1.59 -18.52 1.70
N ALA A 82 2.54 -19.36 1.31
CA ALA A 82 3.91 -18.90 1.07
C ALA A 82 3.94 -17.89 -0.09
N ALA A 83 4.74 -16.83 0.05
CA ALA A 83 4.98 -15.91 -1.06
C ALA A 83 5.72 -16.66 -2.18
N GLY A 84 5.23 -16.53 -3.41
CA GLY A 84 5.92 -17.05 -4.60
C GLY A 84 7.07 -16.15 -5.03
N GLU A 85 7.45 -16.27 -6.29
CA GLU A 85 8.49 -15.43 -6.88
C GLU A 85 8.06 -13.96 -6.97
N THR A 86 9.02 -13.05 -6.86
CA THR A 86 8.78 -11.62 -7.05
C THR A 86 8.45 -11.35 -8.50
N ALA A 87 7.28 -10.77 -8.76
CA ALA A 87 6.93 -10.30 -10.10
C ALA A 87 7.85 -9.14 -10.50
N LEU A 88 8.56 -9.28 -11.61
CA LEU A 88 9.29 -8.18 -12.22
C LEU A 88 8.30 -7.23 -12.91
N ILE A 89 8.38 -5.95 -12.55
CA ILE A 89 7.69 -4.89 -13.28
C ILE A 89 8.70 -4.33 -14.29
N GLY A 90 8.47 -4.61 -15.57
CA GLY A 90 9.27 -4.13 -16.72
C GLY A 90 8.46 -3.27 -17.67
#